data_AF-A0A352CJ93-F1
#
_entry.id   AF-A0A352CJ93-F1
#
_cell.length_a   1.000
_cell.length_b   1.000
_cell.length_c   1.000
_cell.angle_alpha   90.00
_cell.angle_beta   90.00
_cell.angle_gamma   90.00
#
_symmetry.space_group_name_H-M   'P 1'
#
loop_
_entity.id
_entity.type
_entity.pdbx_description
1 polymer ?
#
loop_
_entity_poly.entity_id
_entity_poly.type
_entity_poly.pdbx_seq_one_letter_code
_entity_poly.pdbx_strand_id
1 'polypeptide(L)'
;APLRAASTEKELLFEPYYTADYFASQGIQYKPEENTSDKFDQQLKSFTDWLKVMKRLPLAEIGKSVDPKEERKVEQMAGHSLATEEVVTEAMAAVWVKQGNIAKAKEVYHKLSLLEPSKSAYFASKISELN
;
A
#
# COMPACT_ATOMS: atom_id res chain seq x y z
N ALA A 1 -11.41 -36.23 54.02
CA ALA A 1 -10.25 -35.71 53.28
C ALA A 1 -10.50 -35.91 51.78
N PRO A 2 -10.57 -34.86 50.95
CA PRO A 2 -10.77 -35.02 49.52
C PRO A 2 -9.42 -35.02 48.77
N LEU A 3 -9.30 -35.88 47.77
CA LEU A 3 -8.17 -35.87 46.83
C LEU A 3 -8.47 -34.84 45.71
N ARG A 4 -7.56 -33.87 45.61
CA ARG A 4 -7.58 -32.71 44.73
C ARG A 4 -7.17 -33.13 43.32
N ALA A 5 -8.14 -33.23 42.40
CA ALA A 5 -7.85 -33.28 40.97
C ALA A 5 -7.43 -31.88 40.51
N ALA A 6 -6.18 -31.74 40.08
CA ALA A 6 -5.65 -30.52 39.49
C ALA A 6 -6.14 -30.41 38.04
N SER A 7 -7.12 -29.55 37.80
CA SER A 7 -7.44 -29.08 36.45
C SER A 7 -6.45 -27.96 36.08
N THR A 8 -5.40 -28.33 35.35
CA THR A 8 -4.57 -27.39 34.59
C THR A 8 -5.38 -26.85 33.43
N GLU A 9 -6.16 -25.81 33.69
CA GLU A 9 -6.80 -25.00 32.66
C GLU A 9 -5.82 -23.87 32.33
N LYS A 10 -5.01 -24.09 31.30
CA LYS A 10 -4.33 -22.98 30.61
C LYS A 10 -5.44 -22.19 29.92
N GLU A 11 -5.95 -21.19 30.62
CA GLU A 11 -6.87 -20.18 30.13
C GLU A 11 -6.24 -19.56 28.87
N LEU A 12 -6.72 -19.99 27.70
CA LEU A 12 -6.37 -19.37 26.44
C LEU A 12 -7.01 -17.98 26.45
N LEU A 13 -6.21 -16.99 26.83
CA LEU A 13 -6.48 -15.56 26.70
C LEU A 13 -6.57 -15.21 25.21
N PHE A 14 -7.63 -15.66 24.54
CA PHE A 14 -7.91 -15.25 23.19
C PHE A 14 -8.98 -14.16 23.23
N GLU A 15 -8.51 -12.91 23.28
CA GLU A 15 -9.39 -11.76 23.11
C GLU A 15 -9.94 -11.73 21.67
N PRO A 16 -11.22 -11.40 21.46
CA PRO A 16 -11.84 -11.45 20.14
C PRO A 16 -11.09 -10.61 19.09
N TYR A 17 -10.85 -11.20 17.90
CA TYR A 17 -10.05 -10.67 16.77
C TYR A 17 -10.40 -9.25 16.27
N TYR A 18 -11.48 -8.61 16.73
CA TYR A 18 -11.89 -7.26 16.31
C TYR A 18 -11.34 -6.12 17.20
N THR A 19 -10.60 -6.45 18.26
CA THR A 19 -9.98 -5.46 19.17
C THR A 19 -8.49 -5.27 18.94
N ALA A 20 -7.87 -6.13 18.13
CA ALA A 20 -6.47 -6.02 17.75
C ALA A 20 -6.29 -4.95 16.67
N ASP A 21 -5.99 -3.72 17.10
CA ASP A 21 -5.54 -2.67 16.20
C ASP A 21 -4.20 -3.09 15.56
N TYR A 22 -4.16 -3.08 14.22
CA TYR A 22 -3.01 -3.53 13.42
C TYR A 22 -1.68 -2.90 13.90
N PHE A 23 -1.72 -1.65 14.35
CA PHE A 23 -0.58 -0.91 14.89
C PHE A 23 -0.04 -1.48 16.22
N ALA A 24 -0.92 -1.93 17.13
CA ALA A 24 -0.52 -2.55 18.39
C ALA A 24 0.17 -3.91 18.14
N SER A 25 -0.32 -4.67 17.16
CA SER A 25 0.27 -5.95 16.77
C SER A 25 1.68 -5.83 16.17
N GLN A 26 1.98 -4.70 15.52
CA GLN A 26 3.29 -4.40 14.92
C GLN A 26 4.23 -3.66 15.89
N GLY A 27 3.81 -3.43 17.14
CA GLY A 27 4.64 -2.81 18.17
C GLY A 27 4.88 -1.30 18.00
N ILE A 28 4.08 -0.62 17.18
CA ILE A 28 4.24 0.82 16.90
C ILE A 28 3.61 1.61 18.06
N GLN A 29 4.44 2.23 18.89
CA GLN A 29 4.02 3.05 20.03
C GLN A 29 4.06 4.54 19.64
N TYR A 30 2.90 5.17 19.43
CA TYR A 30 2.82 6.61 19.23
C TYR A 30 2.94 7.32 20.59
N LYS A 31 4.07 7.99 20.83
CA LYS A 31 4.27 8.85 22.02
C LYS A 31 4.05 10.31 21.60
N PRO A 32 2.99 10.98 22.06
CA PRO A 32 2.66 12.34 21.63
C PRO A 32 3.62 13.43 22.15
N GLU A 33 4.64 13.09 22.93
CA GLU A 33 5.49 14.06 23.65
C GLU A 33 6.80 14.40 22.92
N GLU A 34 7.09 13.80 21.77
CA GLU A 34 8.21 14.20 20.93
C GLU A 34 7.69 14.97 19.72
N ASN A 35 7.65 16.30 19.86
CA ASN A 35 7.50 17.20 18.72
C ASN A 35 8.77 17.15 17.86
N THR A 36 8.97 16.06 17.13
CA THR A 36 9.93 16.05 16.02
C THR A 36 9.18 16.49 14.78
N SER A 37 9.70 17.51 14.09
CA SER A 37 9.10 18.06 12.87
C SER A 37 9.32 17.14 11.66
N ASP A 38 9.32 15.83 11.88
CA ASP A 38 9.70 14.88 10.84
C ASP A 38 8.52 14.64 9.90
N LYS A 39 8.81 14.57 8.60
CA LYS A 39 7.80 14.44 7.54
C LYS A 39 7.01 13.13 7.68
N PHE A 40 7.61 12.16 8.34
CA PHE A 40 7.04 10.86 8.66
C PHE A 40 5.94 10.95 9.73
N ASP A 41 6.15 11.74 10.79
CA ASP A 41 5.15 11.99 11.84
C ASP A 41 3.97 12.82 11.31
N GLN A 42 4.20 13.68 10.32
CA GLN A 42 3.12 14.36 9.60
C GLN A 42 2.25 13.42 8.76
N GLN A 43 2.81 12.30 8.27
CA GLN A 43 2.08 11.30 7.48
C GLN A 43 1.36 10.26 8.35
N LEU A 44 1.80 10.03 9.58
CA LEU A 44 1.14 9.13 10.54
C LEU A 44 0.03 9.85 11.32
N LYS A 45 -0.95 10.41 10.62
CA LYS A 45 -2.25 10.63 11.28
C LYS A 45 -2.82 9.25 11.60
N SER A 46 -2.95 8.93 12.88
CA SER A 46 -3.60 7.70 13.34
C SER A 46 -5.00 7.61 12.70
N PHE A 47 -5.45 6.39 12.39
CA PHE A 47 -6.81 6.17 11.88
C PHE A 47 -7.87 6.84 12.79
N THR A 48 -7.62 6.87 14.11
CA THR A 48 -8.44 7.56 15.10
C THR A 48 -8.43 9.08 14.94
N ASP A 49 -7.29 9.70 14.63
CA ASP A 49 -7.24 11.15 14.37
C ASP A 49 -7.86 11.51 13.03
N TRP A 50 -7.75 10.64 12.03
CA TRP A 50 -8.51 10.80 10.78
C TRP A 50 -10.02 10.72 11.03
N LEU A 51 -10.49 9.77 11.85
CA LEU A 51 -11.90 9.69 12.25
C LEU A 51 -12.37 10.92 13.04
N LYS A 52 -11.55 11.47 13.94
CA LYS A 52 -11.86 12.72 14.67
C LYS A 52 -11.95 13.92 13.74
N VAL A 53 -11.08 14.00 12.75
CA VAL A 53 -11.15 15.03 11.70
C VAL A 53 -12.43 14.87 10.89
N MET A 54 -12.75 13.65 10.43
CA MET A 54 -13.97 13.39 9.65
C MET A 54 -15.25 13.70 10.43
N LYS A 55 -15.31 13.39 11.73
CA LYS A 55 -16.47 13.72 12.57
C LYS A 55 -16.62 15.22 12.87
N ARG A 56 -15.56 16.03 12.68
CA ARG A 56 -15.59 17.49 12.88
C ARG A 56 -15.90 18.28 11.61
N LEU A 57 -16.10 17.63 10.45
CA LEU A 57 -16.64 18.35 9.30
C LEU A 57 -18.05 18.83 9.64
N PRO A 58 -18.34 20.13 9.55
CA PRO A 58 -19.72 20.60 9.68
C PRO A 58 -20.52 19.98 8.53
N LEU A 59 -21.49 19.11 8.86
CA LEU A 59 -22.47 18.55 7.91
C LEU A 59 -23.13 19.64 7.04
N ALA A 60 -23.13 20.89 7.52
CA ALA A 60 -23.60 22.07 6.80
C ALA A 60 -22.81 22.42 5.52
N GLU A 61 -21.58 21.93 5.35
CA GLU A 61 -20.76 22.19 4.15
C GLU A 61 -20.88 21.11 3.07
N ILE A 62 -21.46 19.96 3.40
CA ILE A 62 -21.70 18.85 2.46
C ILE A 62 -22.79 19.22 1.44
N GLY A 63 -23.62 20.23 1.73
CA GLY A 63 -24.70 20.72 0.87
C GLY A 63 -24.42 22.05 0.16
N LYS A 64 -23.23 22.65 0.27
CA LYS A 64 -22.87 23.81 -0.55
C LYS A 64 -22.64 23.32 -1.98
N SER A 65 -23.42 23.82 -2.94
CA SER A 65 -23.26 23.51 -4.36
C SER A 65 -21.81 23.72 -4.76
N VAL A 66 -21.10 22.64 -5.07
CA VAL A 66 -19.73 22.69 -5.59
C VAL A 66 -19.78 23.51 -6.88
N ASP A 67 -18.82 24.43 -7.06
CA ASP A 67 -18.71 25.19 -8.31
C ASP A 67 -18.54 24.17 -9.46
N PRO A 68 -19.38 24.21 -10.53
CA PRO A 68 -19.29 23.28 -11.65
C PRO A 68 -17.89 23.24 -12.31
N LYS A 69 -17.07 24.29 -12.12
CA LYS A 69 -15.68 24.28 -12.58
C LYS A 69 -14.78 23.37 -11.73
N GLU A 70 -14.96 23.36 -10.42
CA GLU A 70 -14.22 22.48 -9.50
C GLU A 70 -14.68 21.03 -9.66
N GLU A 71 -15.96 20.80 -9.89
CA GLU A 71 -16.51 19.46 -10.17
C GLU A 71 -15.87 18.85 -11.42
N ARG A 72 -15.79 19.60 -12.54
CA ARG A 72 -15.10 19.16 -13.76
C ARG A 72 -13.62 18.86 -13.55
N LYS A 73 -12.94 19.61 -12.68
CA LYS A 73 -11.53 19.36 -12.36
C LYS A 73 -11.37 18.06 -11.58
N VAL A 74 -12.27 17.80 -10.63
CA VAL A 74 -12.32 16.54 -9.88
C VAL A 74 -12.61 15.37 -10.81
N GLU A 75 -13.56 15.50 -11.74
CA GLU A 75 -13.86 14.50 -12.77
C GLU A 75 -12.63 14.20 -13.63
N GLN A 76 -11.91 15.22 -14.09
CA GLN A 76 -10.67 15.05 -14.88
C GLN A 76 -9.58 14.32 -14.08
N MET A 77 -9.37 14.70 -12.82
CA MET A 77 -8.40 14.04 -11.93
C MET A 77 -8.76 12.56 -11.70
N ALA A 78 -10.05 12.27 -11.47
CA ALA A 78 -10.54 10.89 -11.34
C ALA A 78 -10.40 10.10 -12.66
N GLY A 79 -10.61 10.75 -13.80
CA GLY A 79 -10.43 10.14 -15.12
C GLY A 79 -9.00 9.67 -15.39
N HIS A 80 -7.99 10.38 -14.88
CA HIS A 80 -6.60 9.93 -14.95
C HIS A 80 -6.34 8.63 -14.19
N SER A 81 -7.11 8.32 -13.14
CA SER A 81 -7.00 7.03 -12.43
C SER A 81 -7.57 5.86 -13.22
N LEU A 82 -8.44 6.12 -14.20
CA LEU A 82 -8.96 5.08 -15.09
C LEU A 82 -7.97 4.73 -16.20
N ALA A 83 -7.01 5.60 -16.49
CA ALA A 83 -5.95 5.32 -17.46
C ALA A 83 -4.99 4.28 -16.88
N THR A 84 -5.09 3.04 -17.39
CA THR A 84 -4.14 1.99 -17.08
C THR A 84 -2.85 2.23 -17.86
N GLU A 85 -1.90 2.94 -17.26
CA GLU A 85 -0.54 2.96 -17.80
C GLU A 85 0.15 1.63 -17.48
N GLU A 86 0.65 0.96 -18.52
CA GLU A 86 1.40 -0.28 -18.35
C GLU A 86 2.80 0.05 -17.80
N VAL A 87 2.97 -0.03 -16.49
CA VAL A 87 4.27 0.17 -15.84
C VAL A 87 5.12 -1.09 -16.00
N VAL A 88 6.06 -1.05 -16.94
CA VAL A 88 7.06 -2.10 -17.16
C VAL A 88 8.37 -1.74 -16.46
N THR A 89 8.91 -2.69 -15.68
CA THR A 89 10.19 -2.51 -14.95
C THR A 89 11.09 -3.73 -15.12
N GLU A 90 12.40 -3.51 -14.98
CA GLU A 90 13.41 -4.58 -15.05
C GLU A 90 13.16 -5.66 -13.97
N ALA A 91 12.85 -5.22 -12.74
CA ALA A 91 12.54 -6.14 -11.64
C ALA A 91 11.33 -7.03 -11.96
N MET A 92 10.31 -6.49 -12.64
CA MET A 92 9.17 -7.27 -13.11
C MET A 92 9.59 -8.34 -14.12
N ALA A 93 10.46 -8.00 -15.08
CA ALA A 93 11.01 -8.98 -16.03
C ALA A 93 11.78 -10.09 -15.31
N ALA A 94 12.61 -9.75 -14.31
CA ALA A 94 13.32 -10.73 -13.49
C ALA A 94 12.40 -11.65 -12.69
N VAL A 95 11.27 -11.13 -12.19
CA VAL A 95 10.24 -11.95 -11.52
C VAL A 95 9.61 -12.93 -12.50
N TRP A 96 9.31 -12.52 -13.74
CA TRP A 96 8.78 -13.44 -14.77
C TRP A 96 9.75 -14.57 -15.10
N VAL A 97 11.05 -14.28 -15.15
CA VAL A 97 12.10 -15.32 -15.30
C VAL A 97 12.05 -16.31 -14.13
N LYS A 98 11.99 -15.81 -12.90
CA LYS A 98 11.91 -16.66 -11.69
C LYS A 98 10.64 -17.52 -11.65
N GLN A 99 9.55 -17.02 -12.22
CA GLN A 99 8.28 -17.75 -12.37
C GLN A 99 8.30 -18.76 -13.54
N GLY A 100 9.40 -18.85 -14.30
CA GLY A 100 9.53 -19.72 -15.46
C GLY A 100 8.83 -19.20 -16.72
N ASN A 101 8.24 -18.00 -16.68
CA ASN A 101 7.60 -17.39 -17.85
C ASN A 101 8.59 -16.57 -18.66
N ILE A 102 9.44 -17.27 -19.40
CA ILE A 102 10.52 -16.67 -20.18
C ILE A 102 10.00 -15.83 -21.35
N ALA A 103 8.87 -16.22 -21.96
CA ALA A 103 8.26 -15.48 -23.06
C ALA A 103 7.86 -14.06 -22.61
N LYS A 104 7.14 -13.94 -21.50
CA LYS A 104 6.77 -12.64 -20.93
C LYS A 104 7.99 -11.82 -20.49
N ALA A 105 9.00 -12.47 -19.92
CA ALA A 105 10.24 -11.78 -19.54
C ALA A 105 10.91 -11.13 -20.76
N LYS A 106 11.00 -11.86 -21.89
CA LYS A 106 11.58 -11.34 -23.14
C LYS A 106 10.77 -10.16 -23.69
N GLU A 107 9.44 -10.25 -23.66
CA GLU A 107 8.55 -9.15 -24.07
C GLU A 107 8.79 -7.90 -23.23
N VAL A 108 8.88 -8.03 -21.90
CA VAL A 108 9.14 -6.89 -21.01
C VAL A 108 10.52 -6.28 -21.25
N TYR A 109 11.58 -7.09 -21.41
CA TYR A 109 12.90 -6.58 -21.76
C TYR A 109 12.93 -5.89 -23.13
N HIS A 110 12.16 -6.39 -24.10
CA HIS A 110 12.04 -5.74 -25.40
C HIS A 110 11.33 -4.39 -25.28
N LYS A 111 10.22 -4.30 -24.54
CA LYS A 111 9.55 -3.02 -24.24
C LYS A 111 10.50 -2.03 -23.56
N LEU A 112 11.28 -2.49 -22.58
CA LEU A 112 12.26 -1.65 -21.88
C LEU A 112 13.37 -1.13 -22.81
N SER A 113 13.80 -1.92 -23.79
CA SER A 113 14.77 -1.48 -24.81
C SER A 113 14.22 -0.34 -25.68
N LEU A 114 12.92 -0.36 -25.99
CA LEU A 114 12.25 0.69 -26.75
C LEU A 114 12.05 1.97 -25.92
N LEU A 115 11.74 1.81 -24.62
CA LEU A 115 11.54 2.93 -23.70
C LEU A 115 12.86 3.60 -23.29
N GLU A 116 13.94 2.83 -23.17
CA GLU A 116 15.25 3.30 -22.74
C GLU A 116 16.34 2.88 -23.76
N PRO A 117 16.49 3.62 -24.88
CA PRO A 117 17.43 3.27 -25.94
C PRO A 117 18.89 3.22 -25.47
N SER A 118 19.26 3.99 -24.44
CA SER A 118 20.62 4.01 -23.89
C SER A 118 21.05 2.67 -23.27
N LYS A 119 20.09 1.88 -22.76
CA LYS A 119 20.30 0.56 -22.16
C LYS A 119 19.89 -0.59 -23.08
N SER A 120 19.55 -0.30 -24.34
CA SER A 120 19.10 -1.31 -25.31
C SER A 120 20.05 -2.50 -25.42
N ALA A 121 21.36 -2.26 -25.51
CA ALA A 121 22.38 -3.32 -25.56
C ALA A 121 22.37 -4.22 -24.31
N TYR A 122 22.18 -3.64 -23.12
CA TYR A 122 22.08 -4.39 -21.87
C TYR A 122 20.85 -5.31 -21.86
N PHE A 123 19.70 -4.79 -22.27
CA PHE A 123 18.47 -5.60 -22.37
C PHE A 123 18.58 -6.68 -23.46
N ALA A 124 19.26 -6.40 -24.57
CA ALA A 124 19.53 -7.39 -25.61
C ALA A 124 20.38 -8.54 -25.05
N SER A 125 21.44 -8.25 -24.28
CA SER A 125 22.22 -9.28 -23.60
C SER A 125 21.37 -10.12 -22.64
N LYS A 126 20.49 -9.49 -21.84
CA LYS A 126 19.55 -10.20 -20.96
C LYS A 126 18.61 -11.13 -21.72
N ILE A 127 18.14 -10.73 -22.90
CA ILE A 127 17.30 -11.57 -23.75
C ILE A 127 18.09 -12.77 -24.29
N SER A 128 19.35 -12.56 -24.69
CA SER A 128 20.24 -13.63 -25.16
C SER A 128 20.59 -14.65 -24.07
N GLU A 129 20.74 -14.23 -22.81
CA GLU A 129 20.95 -15.12 -21.65
C GLU A 129 19.75 -16.05 -21.38
N LEU A 130 18.56 -15.68 -21.85
CA LEU A 130 17.30 -16.40 -21.64
C LEU A 130 16.91 -17.29 -22.83
N ASN A 131 17.80 -17.48 -23.81
CA ASN A 131 17.62 -18.38 -24.96
C ASN A 131 18.07 -19.81 -24.65
#